data_AF-A0A3M1MPW4-F1
#
_entry.id   AF-A0A3M1MPW4-F1
#
_cell.length_a   1.000
_cell.length_b   1.000
_cell.length_c   1.000
_cell.angle_alpha   90.00
_cell.angle_beta   90.00
_cell.angle_gamma   90.00
#
_symmetry.space_group_name_H-M   'P 1'
#
loop_
_entity.id
_entity.type
_entity.pdbx_description
1 polymer ?
#
loop_
_entity_poly.entity_id
_entity_poly.type
_entity_poly.pdbx_seq_one_letter_code
_entity_poly.pdbx_strand_id
1 'polypeptide(L)'
;MIVGKLYARGVLRVALVGLALFATLRMLEGTARAQFGFGLRGSAVGGVAIDPTGTVRTASVEERTGWLNQLRQAVREPDGALAKQSSLRMVSLTGLQQEIARAMQEDRPLSPEVLYLAGLQRIEYLFVYPDAHDIVVAGPAEPWVIRQDGSVVGQQSGRPVLQLEDLITALRTVPAARQHPISVSIEPTPEGQQRLTQLLSTVRTGPGFDPARLEAAMREAFGPQLVKLSTVDPTTRMAAALVAADYEMKRLAMNLEPAPVPGLPSYME
;
A
#
# COMPACT_ATOMS: atom_id res chain seq x y z
N MET A 1 26.91 -61.42 -23.09
CA MET A 1 26.09 -60.63 -24.06
C MET A 1 24.69 -61.24 -24.02
N ILE A 2 23.78 -60.84 -23.14
CA ILE A 2 22.74 -59.82 -23.38
C ILE A 2 22.26 -59.37 -21.99
N VAL A 3 23.00 -58.44 -21.37
CA VAL A 3 22.54 -57.67 -20.17
C VAL A 3 21.94 -56.31 -20.62
N GLY A 4 21.88 -56.06 -21.94
CA GLY A 4 21.58 -54.75 -22.51
C GLY A 4 20.14 -54.48 -22.98
N LYS A 5 19.14 -55.35 -22.70
CA LYS A 5 17.77 -55.16 -23.24
C LYS A 5 16.65 -54.92 -22.22
N LEU A 6 16.92 -54.99 -20.91
CA LEU A 6 15.91 -54.70 -19.89
C LEU A 6 15.94 -53.26 -19.35
N TYR A 7 17.04 -52.52 -19.54
CA TYR A 7 17.16 -51.13 -19.07
C TYR A 7 16.52 -50.08 -19.99
N ALA A 8 16.28 -50.40 -21.27
CA ALA A 8 15.79 -49.42 -22.25
C ALA A 8 14.28 -49.18 -22.21
N ARG A 9 13.47 -50.07 -21.59
CA ARG A 9 12.01 -49.93 -21.53
C ARG A 9 11.49 -49.29 -20.24
N GLY A 10 12.25 -49.35 -19.15
CA GLY A 10 11.94 -48.68 -17.89
C GLY A 10 12.27 -47.19 -17.89
N VAL A 11 13.42 -46.82 -18.47
CA VAL A 11 13.88 -45.42 -18.49
C VAL A 11 13.05 -44.54 -19.42
N LEU A 12 12.52 -45.09 -20.52
CA LEU A 12 11.70 -44.32 -21.46
C LEU A 12 10.29 -43.99 -20.90
N ARG A 13 9.71 -44.86 -20.05
CA ARG A 13 8.43 -44.58 -19.37
C ARG A 13 8.60 -43.63 -18.19
N VAL A 14 9.72 -43.68 -17.47
CA VAL A 14 10.01 -42.73 -16.38
C VAL A 14 10.36 -41.34 -16.94
N ALA A 15 11.02 -41.26 -18.11
CA ALA A 15 11.30 -39.99 -18.77
C ALA A 15 10.02 -39.30 -19.33
N LEU A 16 9.06 -40.07 -19.87
CA LEU A 16 7.80 -39.52 -20.40
C LEU A 16 6.80 -39.12 -19.29
N VAL A 17 6.78 -39.82 -18.15
CA VAL A 17 5.98 -39.40 -16.99
C VAL A 17 6.63 -38.21 -16.27
N GLY A 18 7.97 -38.14 -16.23
CA GLY A 18 8.70 -36.99 -15.70
C GLY A 18 8.53 -35.71 -16.53
N LEU A 19 8.47 -35.82 -17.87
CA LEU A 19 8.23 -34.66 -18.74
C LEU A 19 6.76 -34.20 -18.74
N ALA A 20 5.80 -35.11 -18.57
CA ALA A 20 4.39 -34.74 -18.43
C ALA A 20 4.09 -34.08 -17.06
N LEU A 21 4.82 -34.45 -16.00
CA LEU A 21 4.71 -33.79 -14.69
C LEU A 21 5.44 -32.43 -14.64
N PHE A 22 6.52 -32.26 -15.42
CA PHE A 22 7.22 -30.97 -15.55
C PHE A 22 6.54 -30.00 -16.53
N ALA A 23 5.83 -30.51 -17.55
CA ALA A 23 5.10 -29.70 -18.51
C ALA A 23 3.70 -29.28 -18.01
N THR A 24 3.14 -29.95 -17.01
CA THR A 24 1.88 -29.54 -16.36
C THR A 24 2.08 -28.54 -15.23
N LEU A 25 3.31 -28.36 -14.72
CA LEU A 25 3.64 -27.33 -13.73
C LEU A 25 3.93 -25.94 -14.32
N ARG A 26 3.88 -25.78 -15.65
CA ARG A 26 4.13 -24.51 -16.37
C ARG A 26 2.87 -23.89 -16.98
N MET A 27 1.69 -24.46 -16.73
CA MET A 27 0.39 -23.99 -17.24
C MET A 27 -0.50 -23.39 -16.14
N LEU A 28 0.09 -23.00 -15.00
CA LEU A 28 -0.51 -22.09 -14.02
C LEU A 28 0.26 -20.76 -13.95
N GLU A 29 0.78 -20.28 -15.08
CA GLU A 29 0.93 -18.84 -15.31
C GLU A 29 -0.42 -18.27 -15.78
N GLY A 30 -1.49 -18.64 -15.06
CA GLY A 30 -2.60 -17.73 -14.97
C GLY A 30 -2.02 -16.49 -14.33
N THR A 31 -2.05 -15.36 -15.03
CA THR A 31 -1.95 -14.05 -14.41
C THR A 31 -3.11 -13.96 -13.42
N ALA A 32 -2.95 -14.57 -12.26
CA ALA A 32 -3.63 -14.19 -11.05
C ALA A 32 -3.11 -12.77 -10.82
N ARG A 33 -3.78 -11.81 -11.47
CA ARG A 33 -3.88 -10.46 -10.95
C ARG A 33 -4.30 -10.70 -9.51
N ALA A 34 -3.36 -10.55 -8.57
CA ALA A 34 -3.66 -10.61 -7.17
C ALA A 34 -4.89 -9.72 -6.97
N GLN A 35 -6.02 -10.34 -6.64
CA GLN A 35 -7.24 -9.59 -6.39
C GLN A 35 -6.96 -8.78 -5.13
N PHE A 36 -6.62 -7.51 -5.34
CA PHE A 36 -6.44 -6.56 -4.26
C PHE A 36 -7.75 -6.38 -3.51
N GLY A 37 -7.67 -6.50 -2.19
CA GLY A 37 -8.72 -6.17 -1.25
C GLY A 37 -9.63 -7.36 -0.91
N PHE A 38 -9.82 -7.57 0.38
CA PHE A 38 -11.00 -8.23 0.94
C PHE A 38 -12.27 -7.40 0.65
N GLY A 39 -12.64 -7.27 -0.63
CA GLY A 39 -13.88 -6.65 -1.10
C GLY A 39 -13.86 -5.13 -1.34
N LEU A 40 -12.76 -4.42 -1.07
CA LEU A 40 -12.72 -2.94 -1.12
C LEU A 40 -11.66 -2.43 -2.11
N ARG A 41 -12.07 -2.26 -3.38
CA ARG A 41 -11.24 -1.64 -4.44
C ARG A 41 -11.27 -0.11 -4.31
N GLY A 42 -10.46 0.45 -3.40
CA GLY A 42 -10.26 1.89 -3.30
C GLY A 42 -9.04 2.35 -4.09
N SER A 43 -9.26 3.06 -5.20
CA SER A 43 -8.21 3.83 -5.90
C SER A 43 -7.79 5.09 -5.12
N ALA A 44 -8.57 5.46 -4.10
CA ALA A 44 -8.33 6.62 -3.25
C ALA A 44 -7.72 6.22 -1.90
N VAL A 45 -6.43 6.48 -1.71
CA VAL A 45 -5.71 6.28 -0.43
C VAL A 45 -5.07 7.60 -0.04
N GLY A 46 -5.32 8.10 1.18
CA GLY A 46 -4.68 9.33 1.66
C GLY A 46 -4.93 10.55 0.78
N GLY A 47 -6.15 10.70 0.23
CA GLY A 47 -6.54 11.86 -0.56
C GLY A 47 -6.04 11.90 -2.01
N VAL A 48 -5.19 10.95 -2.44
CA VAL A 48 -4.81 10.78 -3.85
C VAL A 48 -5.64 9.69 -4.52
N ALA A 49 -5.99 9.88 -5.79
CA ALA A 49 -6.60 8.89 -6.67
C ALA A 49 -5.58 8.41 -7.71
N ILE A 50 -5.57 7.10 -7.97
CA ILE A 50 -4.75 6.47 -8.99
C ILE A 50 -5.65 5.98 -10.12
N ASP A 51 -5.52 6.57 -11.30
CA ASP A 51 -6.35 6.19 -12.44
C ASP A 51 -5.91 4.87 -13.10
N PRO A 52 -6.69 4.29 -14.04
CA PRO A 52 -6.33 3.03 -14.70
C PRO A 52 -5.04 3.08 -15.53
N THR A 53 -4.56 4.28 -15.87
CA THR A 53 -3.28 4.47 -16.56
C THR A 53 -2.09 4.57 -15.59
N GLY A 54 -2.34 4.53 -14.29
CA GLY A 54 -1.33 4.65 -13.24
C GLY A 54 -0.99 6.10 -12.88
N THR A 55 -1.77 7.08 -13.33
CA THR A 55 -1.54 8.49 -13.00
C THR A 55 -2.07 8.80 -11.62
N VAL A 56 -1.23 9.40 -10.79
CA VAL A 56 -1.57 9.87 -9.44
C VAL A 56 -2.04 11.31 -9.51
N ARG A 57 -3.19 11.60 -8.90
CA ARG A 57 -3.72 12.96 -8.76
C ARG A 57 -4.45 13.13 -7.45
N THR A 58 -4.76 14.38 -7.08
CA THR A 58 -5.72 14.62 -5.99
C THR A 58 -7.07 14.02 -6.36
N ALA A 59 -7.68 13.26 -5.44
CA ALA A 59 -9.00 12.67 -5.65
C ALA A 59 -10.07 13.76 -5.74
N SER A 60 -11.04 13.65 -6.65
CA SER A 60 -12.15 14.61 -6.72
C SER A 60 -13.08 14.47 -5.50
N VAL A 61 -13.95 15.46 -5.26
CA VAL A 61 -14.93 15.39 -4.16
C VAL A 61 -15.92 14.25 -4.39
N GLU A 62 -16.33 14.04 -5.64
CA GLU A 62 -17.25 12.99 -6.05
C GLU A 62 -16.64 11.60 -5.87
N GLU A 63 -15.38 11.41 -6.29
CA GLU A 63 -14.65 10.15 -6.12
C GLU A 63 -14.45 9.81 -4.65
N ARG A 64 -14.06 10.81 -3.85
CA ARG A 64 -13.97 10.65 -2.40
C ARG A 64 -15.31 10.27 -1.80
N THR A 65 -16.39 10.95 -2.19
CA THR A 65 -17.74 10.68 -1.67
C THR A 65 -18.23 9.28 -2.04
N GLY A 66 -18.03 8.85 -3.28
CA GLY A 66 -18.38 7.51 -3.74
C GLY A 66 -17.63 6.42 -2.97
N TRP A 67 -16.31 6.59 -2.82
CA TRP A 67 -15.47 5.69 -2.05
C TRP A 67 -15.87 5.63 -0.56
N LEU A 68 -16.11 6.78 0.06
CA LEU A 68 -16.57 6.88 1.45
C LEU A 68 -17.87 6.11 1.68
N ASN A 69 -18.82 6.23 0.74
CA ASN A 69 -20.09 5.53 0.85
C ASN A 69 -19.91 4.01 0.78
N GLN A 70 -19.01 3.53 -0.08
CA GLN A 70 -18.64 2.10 -0.13
C GLN A 70 -17.98 1.64 1.17
N LEU A 71 -17.02 2.42 1.69
CA LEU A 71 -16.36 2.12 2.95
C LEU A 71 -17.35 2.04 4.11
N ARG A 72 -18.27 3.00 4.24
CA ARG A 72 -19.28 3.01 5.31
C ARG A 72 -20.23 1.81 5.25
N GLN A 73 -20.48 1.27 4.05
CA GLN A 73 -21.30 0.06 3.88
C GLN A 73 -20.54 -1.21 4.24
N ALA A 74 -19.23 -1.26 3.97
CA ALA A 74 -18.40 -2.46 4.18
C ALA A 74 -17.77 -2.54 5.58
N VAL A 75 -17.46 -1.39 6.18
CA VAL A 75 -16.76 -1.29 7.46
C VAL A 75 -17.78 -1.06 8.56
N ARG A 76 -18.06 -2.13 9.30
CA ARG A 76 -18.87 -2.04 10.51
C ARG A 76 -18.08 -1.36 11.62
N GLU A 77 -18.75 -0.51 12.38
CA GLU A 77 -18.20 0.05 13.62
C GLU A 77 -17.97 -1.06 14.65
N PRO A 78 -16.90 -0.96 15.46
CA PRO A 78 -16.59 -1.96 16.47
C PRO A 78 -17.64 -1.99 17.58
N ASP A 79 -18.02 -3.19 18.02
CA ASP A 79 -18.93 -3.41 19.14
C ASP A 79 -18.24 -4.12 20.32
N GLY A 80 -18.99 -4.35 21.40
CA GLY A 80 -18.53 -5.11 22.57
C GLY A 80 -17.22 -4.62 23.18
N ALA A 81 -16.21 -5.50 23.23
CA ALA A 81 -14.90 -5.19 23.81
C ALA A 81 -14.06 -4.25 22.91
N LEU A 82 -14.30 -4.24 21.60
CA LEU A 82 -13.59 -3.41 20.64
C LEU A 82 -14.08 -1.96 20.65
N ALA A 83 -15.32 -1.73 21.11
CA ALA A 83 -15.87 -0.41 21.39
C ALA A 83 -15.16 0.33 22.54
N LYS A 84 -14.22 -0.33 23.25
CA LYS A 84 -13.46 0.25 24.35
C LYS A 84 -12.00 0.42 23.98
N GLN A 85 -11.44 1.55 24.41
CA GLN A 85 -10.01 1.81 24.34
C GLN A 85 -9.23 0.79 25.18
N SER A 86 -8.06 0.40 24.70
CA SER A 86 -7.10 -0.44 25.42
C SER A 86 -5.69 0.12 25.21
N SER A 87 -4.94 0.29 26.29
CA SER A 87 -3.52 0.63 26.22
C SER A 87 -2.66 -0.52 25.70
N LEU A 88 -3.16 -1.76 25.82
CA LEU A 88 -2.45 -2.97 25.42
C LEU A 88 -3.45 -3.99 24.86
N ARG A 89 -3.77 -3.88 23.57
CA ARG A 89 -4.50 -4.92 22.85
C ARG A 89 -3.51 -5.89 22.23
N MET A 90 -3.79 -7.17 22.43
CA MET A 90 -2.97 -8.27 21.96
C MET A 90 -3.65 -8.95 20.78
N VAL A 91 -2.91 -9.16 19.69
CA VAL A 91 -3.38 -9.84 18.49
C VAL A 91 -2.43 -10.99 18.17
N SER A 92 -2.93 -12.22 18.28
CA SER A 92 -2.20 -13.45 17.96
C SER A 92 -2.04 -13.60 16.45
N LEU A 93 -0.81 -13.79 15.97
CA LEU A 93 -0.56 -14.04 14.55
C LEU A 93 -1.03 -15.43 14.13
N THR A 94 -0.88 -16.44 14.99
CA THR A 94 -1.43 -17.78 14.74
C THR A 94 -2.96 -17.74 14.71
N GLY A 95 -3.60 -17.01 15.63
CA GLY A 95 -5.05 -16.83 15.65
C GLY A 95 -5.58 -16.10 14.42
N LEU A 96 -4.88 -15.05 13.96
CA LEU A 96 -5.20 -14.38 12.69
C LEU A 96 -5.11 -15.34 11.50
N GLN A 97 -4.04 -16.14 11.42
CA GLN A 97 -3.87 -17.11 10.34
C GLN A 97 -4.99 -18.16 10.33
N GLN A 98 -5.39 -18.66 11.50
CA GLN A 98 -6.50 -19.61 11.64
C GLN A 98 -7.83 -19.00 11.18
N GLU A 99 -8.10 -17.75 11.56
CA GLU A 99 -9.32 -17.06 11.15
C GLU A 99 -9.37 -16.79 9.64
N ILE A 100 -8.23 -16.43 9.04
CA ILE A 100 -8.10 -16.28 7.59
C ILE A 100 -8.37 -17.61 6.89
N ALA A 101 -7.74 -18.70 7.35
CA ALA A 101 -7.95 -20.02 6.79
C ALA A 101 -9.41 -20.47 6.90
N ARG A 102 -10.05 -20.23 8.05
CA ARG A 102 -11.47 -20.52 8.28
C ARG A 102 -12.36 -19.74 7.33
N ALA A 103 -12.16 -18.42 7.21
CA ALA A 103 -12.96 -17.59 6.31
C ALA A 103 -12.82 -18.02 4.84
N MET A 104 -11.61 -18.41 4.41
CA MET A 104 -11.38 -18.96 3.07
C MET A 104 -12.07 -20.30 2.84
N GLN A 105 -12.07 -21.20 3.84
CA GLN A 105 -12.74 -22.50 3.74
C GLN A 105 -14.28 -22.35 3.69
N GLU A 106 -14.80 -21.36 4.41
CA GLU A 106 -16.23 -21.07 4.51
C GLU A 106 -16.73 -20.12 3.40
N ASP A 107 -15.86 -19.70 2.47
CA ASP A 107 -16.14 -18.72 1.41
C ASP A 107 -16.85 -17.45 1.92
N ARG A 108 -16.41 -16.95 3.08
CA ARG A 108 -16.96 -15.75 3.71
C ARG A 108 -15.94 -14.62 3.77
N PRO A 109 -16.38 -13.35 3.78
CA PRO A 109 -15.48 -12.24 4.01
C PRO A 109 -14.90 -12.27 5.43
N LEU A 110 -13.71 -11.70 5.59
CA LEU A 110 -13.15 -11.43 6.91
C LEU A 110 -13.97 -10.37 7.63
N SER A 111 -14.07 -10.50 8.95
CA SER A 111 -14.72 -9.48 9.77
C SER A 111 -13.87 -8.20 9.80
N PRO A 112 -14.49 -7.02 9.98
CA PRO A 112 -13.76 -5.77 10.19
C PRO A 112 -12.75 -5.83 11.34
N GLU A 113 -13.05 -6.61 12.38
CA GLU A 113 -12.15 -6.82 13.53
C GLU A 113 -10.83 -7.44 13.10
N VAL A 114 -10.86 -8.37 12.15
CA VAL A 114 -9.65 -9.01 11.60
C VAL A 114 -8.97 -8.08 10.62
N LEU A 115 -9.73 -7.43 9.73
CA LEU A 115 -9.21 -6.51 8.73
C LEU A 115 -8.48 -5.30 9.36
N TYR A 116 -8.97 -4.79 10.49
CA TYR A 116 -8.42 -3.64 11.22
C TYR A 116 -7.65 -4.03 12.47
N LEU A 117 -7.21 -5.29 12.57
CA LEU A 117 -6.38 -5.81 13.67
C LEU A 117 -6.88 -5.37 15.06
N ALA A 118 -8.19 -5.50 15.28
CA ALA A 118 -8.89 -5.16 16.51
C ALA A 118 -8.71 -3.69 16.98
N GLY A 119 -8.49 -2.76 16.03
CA GLY A 119 -8.32 -1.33 16.31
C GLY A 119 -6.90 -0.96 16.73
N LEU A 120 -5.92 -1.86 16.56
CA LEU A 120 -4.52 -1.61 16.92
C LEU A 120 -3.95 -0.46 16.10
N GLN A 121 -3.36 0.55 16.76
CA GLN A 121 -2.86 1.76 16.10
C GLN A 121 -1.37 1.68 15.76
N ARG A 122 -0.61 0.97 16.58
CA ARG A 122 0.83 0.73 16.40
C ARG A 122 1.24 -0.50 17.19
N ILE A 123 2.31 -1.15 16.74
CA ILE A 123 2.93 -2.26 17.45
C ILE A 123 4.01 -1.66 18.36
N GLU A 124 3.85 -1.85 19.67
CA GLU A 124 4.85 -1.45 20.68
C GLU A 124 5.57 -2.66 21.25
N TYR A 125 4.89 -3.81 21.32
CA TYR A 125 5.41 -5.03 21.90
C TYR A 125 5.20 -6.22 20.97
N LEU A 126 6.18 -7.12 21.01
CA LEU A 126 6.09 -8.45 20.43
C LEU A 126 6.27 -9.46 21.57
N PHE A 127 5.23 -10.24 21.84
CA PHE A 127 5.31 -11.36 22.78
C PHE A 127 5.53 -12.64 21.99
N VAL A 128 6.55 -13.40 22.35
CA VAL A 128 6.85 -14.70 21.75
C VAL A 128 6.46 -15.76 22.77
N TYR A 129 5.58 -16.68 22.35
CA TYR A 129 5.12 -17.81 23.15
C TYR A 129 5.61 -19.12 22.51
N PRO A 130 6.80 -19.63 22.87
CA PRO A 130 7.40 -20.79 22.23
C PRO A 130 6.54 -22.05 22.35
N ASP A 131 5.99 -22.30 23.55
CA ASP A 131 5.18 -23.49 23.82
C ASP A 131 3.86 -23.49 23.03
N ALA A 132 3.31 -22.31 22.78
CA ALA A 132 2.12 -22.13 21.97
C ALA A 132 2.43 -21.98 20.47
N HIS A 133 3.70 -21.93 20.09
CA HIS A 133 4.17 -21.60 18.74
C HIS A 133 3.50 -20.34 18.17
N ASP A 134 3.42 -19.28 18.99
CA ASP A 134 2.72 -18.05 18.63
C ASP A 134 3.59 -16.81 18.84
N ILE A 135 3.32 -15.82 18.00
CA ILE A 135 3.82 -14.46 18.12
C ILE A 135 2.60 -13.56 18.25
N VAL A 136 2.57 -12.75 19.30
CA VAL A 136 1.49 -11.81 19.56
C VAL A 136 2.02 -10.40 19.40
N VAL A 137 1.40 -9.64 18.50
CA VAL A 137 1.67 -8.20 18.37
C VAL A 137 0.77 -7.44 19.33
N ALA A 138 1.31 -6.43 20.00
CA ALA A 138 0.55 -5.68 20.98
C ALA A 138 0.90 -4.19 21.03
N GLY A 139 -0.07 -3.41 21.48
CA GLY A 139 0.05 -1.96 21.60
C GLY A 139 -1.31 -1.31 21.84
N PRO A 140 -1.39 0.03 21.77
CA PRO A 140 -2.63 0.75 21.99
C PRO A 140 -3.62 0.53 20.86
N ALA A 141 -4.88 0.36 21.25
CA ALA A 141 -6.00 0.16 20.35
C ALA A 141 -7.22 0.94 20.83
N GLU A 142 -8.05 1.38 19.89
CA GLU A 142 -9.30 2.08 20.20
C GLU A 142 -10.37 1.77 19.15
N PRO A 143 -11.65 2.03 19.43
CA PRO A 143 -12.69 1.95 18.41
C PRO A 143 -12.35 2.84 17.22
N TRP A 144 -12.65 2.38 16.00
CA TRP A 144 -12.33 3.09 14.78
C TRP A 144 -13.55 3.78 14.16
N VAL A 145 -13.26 4.82 13.39
CA VAL A 145 -14.22 5.59 12.60
C VAL A 145 -13.64 5.88 11.22
N ILE A 146 -14.52 6.02 10.22
CA ILE A 146 -14.14 6.45 8.88
C ILE A 146 -14.26 7.97 8.79
N ARG A 147 -13.15 8.66 8.52
CA ARG A 147 -13.13 10.12 8.30
C ARG A 147 -13.65 10.50 6.91
N GLN A 148 -13.88 11.79 6.71
CA GLN A 148 -14.31 12.34 5.41
C GLN A 148 -13.28 12.20 4.29
N ASP A 149 -12.01 11.94 4.61
CA ASP A 149 -10.95 11.67 3.64
C ASP A 149 -10.83 10.18 3.26
N GLY A 150 -11.65 9.32 3.86
CA GLY A 150 -11.65 7.87 3.65
C GLY A 150 -10.65 7.12 4.53
N SER A 151 -9.92 7.82 5.40
CA SER A 151 -9.03 7.18 6.36
C SER A 151 -9.83 6.50 7.48
N VAL A 152 -9.37 5.31 7.87
CA VAL A 152 -9.88 4.58 9.04
C VAL A 152 -8.94 4.86 10.20
N VAL A 153 -9.45 5.58 11.17
CA VAL A 153 -8.68 6.09 12.31
C VAL A 153 -9.34 5.72 13.60
N GLY A 154 -8.56 5.70 14.68
CA GLY A 154 -9.11 5.61 16.00
C GLY A 154 -9.96 6.85 16.34
N GLN A 155 -11.08 6.62 17.02
CA GLN A 155 -12.11 7.62 17.31
C GLN A 155 -11.63 8.73 18.25
N GLN A 156 -10.64 8.46 19.10
CA GLN A 156 -10.23 9.36 20.19
C GLN A 156 -8.92 10.05 19.86
N SER A 157 -7.90 9.28 19.49
CA SER A 157 -6.56 9.76 19.15
C SER A 157 -6.48 10.31 17.73
N GLY A 158 -7.38 9.87 16.85
CA GLY A 158 -7.30 10.19 15.43
C GLY A 158 -6.12 9.55 14.71
N ARG A 159 -5.42 8.59 15.33
CA ARG A 159 -4.31 7.84 14.73
C ARG A 159 -4.84 6.81 13.73
N PRO A 160 -4.12 6.54 12.63
CA PRO A 160 -4.47 5.46 11.71
C PRO A 160 -4.55 4.11 12.43
N VAL A 161 -5.51 3.29 12.03
CA VAL A 161 -5.61 1.90 12.48
C VAL A 161 -4.82 1.01 11.55
N LEU A 162 -4.08 0.05 12.11
CA LEU A 162 -3.34 -0.93 11.33
C LEU A 162 -4.30 -1.85 10.59
N GLN A 163 -3.96 -2.15 9.33
CA GLN A 163 -4.78 -3.02 8.49
C GLN A 163 -4.03 -4.31 8.18
N LEU A 164 -4.77 -5.41 8.13
CA LEU A 164 -4.23 -6.75 7.89
C LEU A 164 -3.46 -6.82 6.58
N GLU A 165 -3.96 -6.19 5.51
CA GLU A 165 -3.30 -6.22 4.20
C GLU A 165 -1.93 -5.53 4.20
N ASP A 166 -1.78 -4.45 4.96
CA ASP A 166 -0.51 -3.73 5.11
C ASP A 166 0.45 -4.53 5.98
N LEU A 167 -0.04 -5.17 7.04
CA LEU A 167 0.79 -6.06 7.87
C LEU A 167 1.33 -7.23 7.02
N ILE A 168 0.48 -7.88 6.24
CA ILE A 168 0.88 -8.97 5.33
C ILE A 168 1.90 -8.47 4.31
N THR A 169 1.64 -7.30 3.71
CA THR A 169 2.55 -6.70 2.73
C THR A 169 3.91 -6.39 3.37
N ALA A 170 3.92 -5.72 4.52
CA ALA A 170 5.13 -5.37 5.25
C ALA A 170 5.96 -6.62 5.61
N LEU A 171 5.32 -7.70 6.09
CA LEU A 171 5.99 -8.97 6.40
C LEU A 171 6.60 -9.61 5.15
N ARG A 172 5.89 -9.60 4.01
CA ARG A 172 6.39 -10.11 2.73
C ARG A 172 7.54 -9.28 2.16
N THR A 173 7.57 -7.99 2.46
CA THR A 173 8.60 -7.06 2.00
C THR A 173 9.94 -7.23 2.75
N VAL A 174 9.96 -7.86 3.93
CA VAL A 174 11.17 -8.00 4.78
C VAL A 174 12.41 -8.51 4.03
N PRO A 175 12.38 -9.59 3.23
CA PRO A 175 13.58 -10.09 2.56
C PRO A 175 14.19 -9.06 1.59
N ALA A 176 13.35 -8.36 0.83
CA ALA A 176 13.79 -7.29 -0.08
C ALA A 176 14.28 -6.07 0.71
N ALA A 177 13.58 -5.71 1.79
CA ALA A 177 13.92 -4.54 2.63
C ALA A 177 15.27 -4.67 3.33
N ARG A 178 15.74 -5.90 3.56
CA ARG A 178 17.10 -6.16 4.08
C ARG A 178 18.20 -5.83 3.08
N GLN A 179 17.88 -5.75 1.79
CA GLN A 179 18.85 -5.47 0.73
C GLN A 179 18.74 -4.03 0.23
N HIS A 180 17.52 -3.49 0.18
CA HIS A 180 17.23 -2.16 -0.34
C HIS A 180 16.21 -1.45 0.56
N PRO A 181 16.35 -0.13 0.81
CA PRO A 181 15.39 0.59 1.63
C PRO A 181 14.00 0.59 0.99
N ILE A 182 12.96 0.67 1.81
CA ILE A 182 11.63 1.04 1.33
C ILE A 182 11.66 2.54 1.05
N SER A 183 11.42 2.93 -0.21
CA SER A 183 11.43 4.34 -0.61
C SER A 183 10.40 4.62 -1.68
N VAL A 184 9.96 5.87 -1.70
CA VAL A 184 9.13 6.46 -2.74
C VAL A 184 9.76 7.79 -3.13
N SER A 185 9.85 8.06 -4.42
CA SER A 185 10.20 9.38 -4.93
C SER A 185 9.28 9.76 -6.07
N ILE A 186 8.96 11.05 -6.14
CA ILE A 186 8.28 11.68 -7.27
C ILE A 186 9.34 12.54 -7.95
N GLU A 187 9.77 12.11 -9.13
CA GLU A 187 10.90 12.68 -9.85
C GLU A 187 10.46 13.21 -11.23
N PRO A 188 11.07 14.29 -11.73
CA PRO A 188 10.83 14.71 -13.10
C PRO A 188 11.26 13.64 -14.10
N THR A 189 10.57 13.60 -15.24
CA THR A 189 11.06 12.86 -16.40
C THR A 189 12.35 13.49 -16.93
N PRO A 190 13.29 12.70 -17.50
CA PRO A 190 14.48 13.26 -18.13
C PRO A 190 14.15 14.34 -19.17
N GLU A 191 13.13 14.10 -19.98
CA GLU A 191 12.65 15.03 -21.00
C GLU A 191 12.03 16.29 -20.38
N GLY A 192 11.26 16.15 -19.29
CA GLY A 192 10.70 17.27 -18.56
C GLY A 192 11.76 18.17 -17.93
N GLN A 193 12.80 17.57 -17.38
CA GLN A 193 13.94 18.31 -16.83
C GLN A 193 14.70 19.07 -17.92
N GLN A 194 14.89 18.47 -19.10
CA GLN A 194 15.51 19.15 -20.25
C GLN A 194 14.67 20.33 -20.74
N ARG A 195 13.36 20.14 -20.94
CA ARG A 195 12.44 21.21 -21.37
C ARG A 195 12.41 22.37 -20.38
N LEU A 196 12.34 22.09 -19.08
CA LEU A 196 12.39 23.14 -18.06
C LEU A 196 13.73 23.89 -18.07
N THR A 197 14.84 23.17 -18.16
CA THR A 197 16.17 23.80 -18.23
C THR A 197 16.29 24.70 -19.46
N GLN A 198 15.77 24.26 -20.61
CA GLN A 198 15.75 25.06 -21.83
C GLN A 198 14.89 26.32 -21.65
N LEU A 199 13.68 26.19 -21.09
CA LEU A 199 12.82 27.33 -20.79
C LEU A 199 13.55 28.35 -19.90
N LEU A 200 14.10 27.90 -18.77
CA LEU A 200 14.76 28.77 -17.80
C LEU A 200 16.00 29.47 -18.38
N SER A 201 16.70 28.86 -19.34
CA SER A 201 17.85 29.52 -20.01
C SER A 201 17.45 30.72 -20.88
N THR A 202 16.18 30.81 -21.30
CA THR A 202 15.66 31.95 -22.07
C THR A 202 15.12 33.08 -21.21
N VAL A 203 14.86 32.81 -19.92
CA VAL A 203 14.28 33.76 -18.99
C VAL A 203 15.35 34.73 -18.52
N ARG A 204 15.13 36.03 -18.76
CA ARG A 204 15.99 37.09 -18.24
C ARG A 204 15.42 37.60 -16.92
N THR A 205 16.12 37.35 -15.82
CA THR A 205 15.79 37.92 -14.52
C THR A 205 16.30 39.37 -14.45
N GLY A 206 15.46 40.30 -14.01
CA GLY A 206 15.77 41.74 -13.95
C GLY A 206 14.73 42.51 -13.15
N PRO A 207 14.87 43.85 -13.02
CA PRO A 207 13.94 44.68 -12.27
C PRO A 207 12.52 44.56 -12.85
N GLY A 208 11.55 44.14 -12.02
CA GLY A 208 10.17 43.89 -12.43
C GLY A 208 9.89 42.47 -12.95
N PHE A 209 10.84 41.55 -12.84
CA PHE A 209 10.59 40.13 -13.08
C PHE A 209 9.63 39.59 -12.01
N ASP A 210 8.53 39.00 -12.48
CA ASP A 210 7.53 38.33 -11.65
C ASP A 210 7.57 36.81 -11.93
N PRO A 211 8.13 36.01 -11.01
CA PRO A 211 8.20 34.56 -11.15
C PRO A 211 6.83 33.90 -11.36
N ALA A 212 5.74 34.49 -10.84
CA ALA A 212 4.40 33.92 -10.94
C ALA A 212 3.92 33.83 -12.40
N ARG A 213 4.39 34.73 -13.28
CA ARG A 213 4.05 34.70 -14.72
C ARG A 213 4.64 33.50 -15.44
N LEU A 214 5.69 32.91 -14.90
CA LEU A 214 6.41 31.80 -15.51
C LEU A 214 5.85 30.43 -15.06
N GLU A 215 5.06 30.39 -13.98
CA GLU A 215 4.57 29.16 -13.36
C GLU A 215 3.85 28.24 -14.36
N ALA A 216 2.93 28.79 -15.17
CA ALA A 216 2.20 28.00 -16.15
C ALA A 216 3.12 27.37 -17.20
N ALA A 217 4.06 28.15 -17.73
CA ALA A 217 5.05 27.68 -18.71
C ALA A 217 6.02 26.66 -18.10
N MET A 218 6.43 26.86 -16.84
CA MET A 218 7.26 25.89 -16.10
C MET A 218 6.51 24.58 -15.90
N ARG A 219 5.24 24.63 -15.47
CA ARG A 219 4.40 23.45 -15.28
C ARG A 219 4.25 22.66 -16.58
N GLU A 220 4.00 23.34 -17.69
CA GLU A 220 3.89 22.71 -19.01
C GLU A 220 5.23 22.10 -19.46
N ALA A 221 6.33 22.84 -19.32
CA ALA A 221 7.65 22.36 -19.68
C ALA A 221 8.05 21.12 -18.85
N PHE A 222 7.84 21.17 -17.54
CA PHE A 222 8.18 20.08 -16.63
C PHE A 222 7.33 18.83 -16.91
N GLY A 223 6.03 19.02 -17.15
CA GLY A 223 5.11 17.95 -17.51
C GLY A 223 4.89 16.93 -16.38
N PRO A 224 4.40 15.72 -16.71
CA PRO A 224 4.16 14.68 -15.72
C PRO A 224 5.47 14.19 -15.11
N GLN A 225 5.39 13.83 -13.83
CA GLN A 225 6.50 13.28 -13.04
C GLN A 225 6.32 11.77 -12.88
N LEU A 226 7.43 11.08 -12.63
CA LEU A 226 7.48 9.63 -12.44
C LEU A 226 7.50 9.32 -10.94
N VAL A 227 6.61 8.43 -10.54
CA VAL A 227 6.65 7.80 -9.22
C VAL A 227 7.61 6.62 -9.28
N LYS A 228 8.67 6.64 -8.48
CA LYS A 228 9.58 5.51 -8.31
C LYS A 228 9.41 4.94 -6.92
N LEU A 229 9.01 3.67 -6.87
CA LEU A 229 8.90 2.89 -5.65
C LEU A 229 10.04 1.88 -5.61
N SER A 230 10.64 1.69 -4.43
CA SER A 230 11.57 0.60 -4.18
C SER A 230 10.96 -0.38 -3.17
N THR A 231 11.26 -1.66 -3.36
CA THR A 231 11.08 -2.75 -2.39
C THR A 231 9.63 -3.18 -2.12
N VAL A 232 8.67 -2.25 -2.16
CA VAL A 232 7.23 -2.52 -2.02
C VAL A 232 6.62 -2.76 -3.39
N ASP A 233 5.76 -3.77 -3.49
CA ASP A 233 5.00 -4.04 -4.71
C ASP A 233 4.07 -2.84 -5.01
N PRO A 234 4.19 -2.20 -6.19
CA PRO A 234 3.45 -1.00 -6.55
C PRO A 234 1.93 -1.19 -6.63
N THR A 235 1.47 -2.44 -6.65
CA THR A 235 0.05 -2.76 -6.72
C THR A 235 -0.62 -2.83 -5.34
N THR A 236 0.14 -2.73 -4.25
CA THR A 236 -0.35 -2.82 -2.87
C THR A 236 -0.92 -1.51 -2.31
N ARG A 237 -1.81 -1.61 -1.31
CA ARG A 237 -2.27 -0.44 -0.57
C ARG A 237 -1.11 0.29 0.13
N MET A 238 -0.14 -0.47 0.66
CA MET A 238 1.06 0.09 1.27
C MET A 238 1.83 0.99 0.27
N ALA A 239 1.96 0.59 -0.99
CA ALA A 239 2.55 1.45 -2.03
C ALA A 239 1.73 2.72 -2.26
N ALA A 240 0.41 2.60 -2.39
CA ALA A 240 -0.47 3.75 -2.54
C ALA A 240 -0.37 4.73 -1.35
N ALA A 241 -0.27 4.20 -0.12
CA ALA A 241 -0.09 5.01 1.09
C ALA A 241 1.26 5.76 1.11
N LEU A 242 2.36 5.10 0.68
CA LEU A 242 3.67 5.75 0.56
C LEU A 242 3.61 6.90 -0.45
N VAL A 243 3.02 6.67 -1.61
CA VAL A 243 2.86 7.69 -2.66
C VAL A 243 1.98 8.85 -2.18
N ALA A 244 0.87 8.55 -1.51
CA ALA A 244 -0.02 9.57 -0.95
C ALA A 244 0.73 10.46 0.05
N ALA A 245 1.50 9.87 0.95
CA ALA A 245 2.26 10.59 1.96
C ALA A 245 3.32 11.51 1.33
N ASP A 246 4.11 11.01 0.38
CA ASP A 246 5.13 11.82 -0.29
C ASP A 246 4.51 12.95 -1.14
N TYR A 247 3.37 12.68 -1.78
CA TYR A 247 2.61 13.70 -2.52
C TYR A 247 2.06 14.80 -1.59
N GLU A 248 1.48 14.43 -0.46
CA GLU A 248 0.95 15.37 0.54
C GLU A 248 2.08 16.20 1.15
N MET A 249 3.17 15.55 1.58
CA MET A 249 4.34 16.25 2.14
C MET A 249 4.93 17.27 1.16
N LYS A 250 5.01 16.95 -0.14
CA LYS A 250 5.46 17.91 -1.16
C LYS A 250 4.50 19.10 -1.30
N ARG A 251 3.18 18.89 -1.24
CA ARG A 251 2.19 19.98 -1.33
C ARG A 251 2.28 20.91 -0.12
N LEU A 252 2.41 20.35 1.07
CA LEU A 252 2.62 21.13 2.30
C LEU A 252 3.93 21.93 2.23
N ALA A 253 5.03 21.28 1.85
CA ALA A 253 6.34 21.92 1.78
C ALA A 253 6.42 23.03 0.72
N MET A 254 5.63 22.94 -0.36
CA MET A 254 5.53 23.97 -1.40
C MET A 254 4.48 25.05 -1.12
N ASN A 255 3.87 25.05 0.08
CA ASN A 255 2.77 25.96 0.45
C ASN A 255 1.55 25.90 -0.50
N LEU A 256 1.30 24.73 -1.09
CA LEU A 256 0.12 24.48 -1.95
C LEU A 256 -1.11 24.07 -1.11
N GLU A 257 -0.88 23.69 0.13
CA GLU A 257 -1.91 23.39 1.13
C GLU A 257 -1.38 23.82 2.51
N PRO A 258 -2.21 24.44 3.36
CA PRO A 258 -1.77 24.84 4.70
C PRO A 258 -1.38 23.62 5.53
N ALA A 259 -0.27 23.73 6.25
CA ALA A 259 0.14 22.69 7.19
C ALA A 259 -0.92 22.51 8.30
N PRO A 260 -1.32 21.26 8.60
CA PRO A 260 -2.23 20.99 9.72
C PRO A 260 -1.55 21.17 11.09
N VAL A 261 -0.22 21.39 11.10
CA VAL A 261 0.59 21.60 12.29
C VAL A 261 1.01 23.07 12.36
N PRO A 262 0.66 23.80 13.44
CA PRO A 262 1.06 25.19 13.61
C PRO A 262 2.58 25.36 13.58
N GLY A 263 3.06 26.33 12.80
CA GLY A 263 4.48 26.70 12.75
C GLY A 263 5.38 25.75 11.96
N LEU A 264 4.82 24.81 11.19
CA LEU A 264 5.60 24.03 10.23
C LEU A 264 5.94 24.92 9.01
N PRO A 265 7.22 25.27 8.77
CA PRO A 265 7.58 26.17 7.69
C PRO A 265 7.47 25.48 6.33
N SER A 266 7.13 26.26 5.30
CA SER A 266 7.23 25.84 3.90
C SER A 266 8.59 26.23 3.30
N TYR A 267 9.00 25.62 2.19
CA TYR A 267 10.20 26.04 1.43
C TYR A 267 10.09 27.44 0.84
N MET A 268 8.89 28.02 0.82
CA MET A 268 8.61 29.34 0.26
C MET A 268 8.71 30.47 1.30
N GLU A 269 8.84 30.13 2.59
CA GLU A 269 9.01 31.04 3.73
C GLU A 269 10.47 31.12 4.16
#